data_AF-A0A3P7JVZ6-F1
#
_entry.id   AF-A0A3P7JVZ6-F1
#
_cell.length_a   1.000
_cell.length_b   1.000
_cell.length_c   1.000
_cell.angle_alpha   90.00
_cell.angle_beta   90.00
_cell.angle_gamma   90.00
#
_symmetry.space_group_name_H-M   'P 1'
#
loop_
_entity.id
_entity.type
_entity.pdbx_description
1 polymer ?
#
loop_
_entity_poly.entity_id
_entity_poly.type
_entity_poly.pdbx_seq_one_letter_code
_entity_poly.pdbx_strand_id
1 'polypeptide(L)'
;KFRPDLARIEYLSTVDDRLQWQKNALPVDDLCSENAIMLHRFNRYPLIIDPSGQAAEYIMKQFAGRNIQKTSFLDDSFRKNLESALRFGNSLLVQDVESYDPILNPGEFAVRLRQLEKALLAALNESKGKILDDNSVIGTLEKLKNEASEVAKKAAETDKVMAEVETVSGQYQRLAAACSQIYHTLQQLNEVC
;
A
#
# COMPACT_ATOMS: atom_id res chain seq x y z
N LYS A 1 -29.29 -9.42 -23.75
CA LYS A 1 -29.42 -10.88 -23.94
C LYS A 1 -28.07 -11.52 -23.61
N PHE A 2 -28.05 -12.49 -22.71
CA PHE A 2 -26.86 -13.24 -22.32
C PHE A 2 -26.52 -14.29 -23.40
N ARG A 3 -25.23 -14.51 -23.69
CA ARG A 3 -24.75 -15.54 -24.62
C ARG A 3 -24.08 -16.67 -23.82
N PRO A 4 -24.71 -17.86 -23.69
CA PRO A 4 -24.20 -18.96 -22.86
C PRO A 4 -22.98 -19.69 -23.44
N ASP A 5 -22.71 -19.49 -24.74
CA ASP A 5 -21.65 -20.11 -25.54
C ASP A 5 -20.37 -19.26 -25.63
N LEU A 6 -20.35 -18.10 -24.98
CA LEU A 6 -19.27 -17.14 -25.10
C LEU A 6 -18.19 -17.39 -24.04
N ALA A 7 -17.02 -17.86 -24.46
CA ALA A 7 -15.88 -18.01 -23.58
C ALA A 7 -15.43 -16.63 -23.03
N ARG A 8 -15.37 -16.51 -21.69
CA ARG A 8 -15.07 -15.25 -21.00
C ARG A 8 -13.73 -14.64 -21.43
N ILE A 9 -12.72 -15.50 -21.59
CA ILE A 9 -11.37 -15.11 -22.00
C ILE A 9 -11.38 -14.54 -23.42
N GLU A 10 -12.05 -15.21 -24.36
CA GLU A 10 -12.13 -14.79 -25.76
C GLU A 10 -12.91 -13.49 -25.94
N TYR A 11 -13.91 -13.26 -25.10
CA TYR A 11 -14.69 -12.02 -25.15
C TYR A 11 -13.95 -10.82 -24.58
N LEU A 12 -13.12 -11.02 -23.55
CA LEU A 12 -12.46 -9.93 -22.83
C LEU A 12 -11.01 -9.69 -23.25
N SER A 13 -10.42 -10.58 -24.06
CA SER A 13 -9.04 -10.49 -24.57
C SER A 13 -8.96 -10.88 -26.06
N THR A 14 -8.06 -10.24 -26.79
CA THR A 14 -7.74 -10.64 -28.16
C THR A 14 -6.70 -11.77 -28.18
N VAL A 15 -6.55 -12.44 -29.34
CA VAL A 15 -5.50 -13.46 -29.53
C VAL A 15 -4.11 -12.84 -29.37
N ASP A 16 -3.92 -11.62 -29.86
CA ASP A 16 -2.66 -10.89 -29.77
C ASP A 16 -2.30 -10.53 -28.33
N ASP A 17 -3.29 -10.11 -27.52
CA ASP A 17 -3.08 -9.85 -26.09
C ASP A 17 -2.55 -11.09 -25.38
N ARG A 18 -3.19 -12.24 -25.59
CA ARG A 18 -2.80 -13.51 -24.96
C ARG A 18 -1.41 -13.96 -25.41
N LEU A 19 -1.11 -13.83 -26.71
CA LEU A 19 0.22 -14.14 -27.23
C LEU A 19 1.29 -13.23 -26.62
N GLN A 20 0.98 -11.95 -26.43
CA GLN A 20 1.88 -11.00 -25.79
C GLN A 20 2.09 -11.33 -24.32
N TRP A 21 1.04 -11.73 -23.59
CA TRP A 21 1.17 -12.10 -22.19
C TRP A 21 2.04 -13.35 -22.01
N GLN A 22 1.90 -14.34 -22.88
CA GLN A 22 2.75 -15.54 -22.89
C GLN A 22 4.22 -15.19 -23.13
N LYS A 23 4.51 -14.30 -24.10
CA LYS A 23 5.88 -13.79 -24.33
C LYS A 23 6.46 -13.11 -23.10
N ASN A 24 5.61 -12.49 -22.29
CA ASN A 24 5.97 -11.81 -21.05
C ASN A 24 5.93 -12.73 -19.82
N ALA A 25 6.06 -14.05 -20.01
CA ALA A 25 6.16 -15.07 -18.96
C ALA A 25 4.87 -15.37 -18.17
N LEU A 26 3.71 -14.97 -18.70
CA LEU A 26 2.43 -15.47 -18.17
C LEU A 26 2.26 -16.95 -18.56
N PRO A 27 1.89 -17.84 -17.62
CA PRO A 27 1.48 -19.21 -17.92
C PRO A 27 0.40 -19.33 -18.98
N VAL A 28 0.43 -20.45 -19.70
CA VAL A 28 -0.60 -20.84 -20.66
C VAL A 28 -1.67 -21.64 -19.93
N ASP A 29 -2.44 -20.95 -19.08
CA ASP A 29 -3.63 -21.51 -18.45
C ASP A 29 -4.76 -20.47 -18.39
N ASP A 30 -5.99 -20.98 -18.26
CA ASP A 30 -7.19 -20.16 -18.28
C ASP A 30 -7.25 -19.21 -17.06
N LEU A 31 -6.82 -19.66 -15.89
CA LEU A 31 -6.83 -18.84 -14.67
C LEU A 31 -5.86 -17.66 -14.78
N CYS A 32 -4.63 -17.89 -15.26
CA CYS A 32 -3.65 -16.84 -15.50
C CYS A 32 -4.12 -15.87 -16.58
N SER A 33 -4.77 -16.37 -17.63
CA SER A 33 -5.38 -15.53 -18.68
C SER A 33 -6.51 -14.66 -18.11
N GLU A 34 -7.35 -15.21 -17.25
CA GLU A 34 -8.39 -14.47 -16.53
C GLU A 34 -7.80 -13.43 -15.59
N ASN A 35 -6.76 -13.77 -14.83
CA ASN A 35 -6.07 -12.85 -13.93
C ASN A 35 -5.42 -11.71 -14.71
N ALA A 36 -4.81 -11.99 -15.85
CA ALA A 36 -4.28 -10.94 -16.73
C ALA A 36 -5.38 -10.00 -17.21
N ILE A 37 -6.55 -10.51 -17.59
CA ILE A 37 -7.70 -9.68 -17.96
C ILE A 37 -8.11 -8.77 -16.79
N MET A 38 -8.12 -9.28 -15.55
CA MET A 38 -8.40 -8.46 -14.36
C MET A 38 -7.34 -7.36 -14.17
N LEU A 39 -6.07 -7.67 -14.37
CA LEU A 39 -4.96 -6.70 -14.28
C LEU A 39 -4.99 -5.63 -15.37
N HIS A 40 -5.60 -5.90 -16.54
CA HIS A 40 -5.76 -4.89 -17.60
C HIS A 40 -7.05 -4.09 -17.50
N ARG A 41 -8.08 -4.61 -16.81
CA ARG A 41 -9.42 -4.00 -16.72
C ARG A 41 -9.84 -3.62 -15.30
N PHE A 42 -8.89 -3.47 -14.37
CA PHE A 42 -9.20 -3.14 -12.98
C PHE A 42 -9.83 -1.74 -12.84
N ASN A 43 -10.76 -1.60 -11.90
CA ASN A 43 -11.30 -0.30 -11.49
C ASN A 43 -10.67 0.19 -10.17
N ARG A 44 -10.30 -0.74 -9.28
CA ARG A 44 -9.54 -0.49 -8.04
C ARG A 44 -8.17 -1.14 -8.18
N TYR A 45 -7.14 -0.55 -7.56
CA TYR A 45 -5.79 -1.10 -7.62
C TYR A 45 -5.78 -2.59 -7.23
N PRO A 46 -5.18 -3.46 -8.07
CA PRO A 46 -5.22 -4.90 -7.85
C PRO A 46 -4.29 -5.30 -6.70
N LEU A 47 -4.83 -6.06 -5.75
CA LEU A 47 -4.03 -6.82 -4.78
C LEU A 47 -3.78 -8.21 -5.36
N ILE A 48 -2.53 -8.65 -5.38
CA ILE A 48 -2.12 -9.90 -6.02
C ILE A 48 -1.55 -10.82 -4.96
N ILE A 49 -2.09 -12.04 -4.89
CA ILE A 49 -1.57 -13.12 -4.06
C ILE A 49 -0.72 -13.99 -4.97
N ASP A 50 0.60 -13.94 -4.81
CA ASP A 50 1.55 -14.57 -5.72
C ASP A 50 2.67 -15.29 -4.95
N PRO A 51 2.40 -16.50 -4.44
CA PRO A 51 3.39 -17.27 -3.68
C PRO A 51 4.56 -17.75 -4.56
N SER A 52 4.37 -17.87 -5.88
CA SER A 52 5.40 -18.33 -6.82
C SER A 52 6.27 -17.19 -7.37
N GLY A 53 5.83 -15.93 -7.23
CA GLY A 53 6.49 -14.75 -7.80
C GLY A 53 6.28 -14.58 -9.31
N GLN A 54 5.44 -15.42 -9.92
CA GLN A 54 5.24 -15.45 -11.37
C GLN A 54 4.41 -14.27 -11.87
N ALA A 55 3.38 -13.88 -11.13
CA ALA A 55 2.58 -12.71 -11.47
C ALA A 55 3.41 -11.43 -11.37
N ALA A 56 4.27 -11.33 -10.36
CA ALA A 56 5.21 -10.22 -10.21
C ALA A 56 6.19 -10.15 -11.40
N GLU A 57 6.75 -11.28 -11.84
CA GLU A 57 7.63 -11.33 -13.00
C GLU A 57 6.90 -10.90 -14.28
N TYR A 58 5.69 -11.42 -14.51
CA TYR A 58 4.83 -11.04 -15.62
C TYR A 58 4.57 -9.53 -15.66
N ILE A 59 4.19 -8.93 -14.53
CA ILE A 59 3.87 -7.50 -14.43
C ILE A 59 5.10 -6.65 -14.72
N MET A 60 6.26 -7.02 -14.17
CA MET A 60 7.51 -6.31 -14.43
C MET A 60 7.87 -6.33 -15.92
N LYS A 61 7.67 -7.45 -16.61
CA LYS A 61 7.91 -7.58 -18.06
C LYS A 61 6.86 -6.84 -18.89
N GLN A 62 5.58 -7.01 -18.56
CA GLN A 62 4.45 -6.43 -19.29
C GLN A 62 4.45 -4.90 -19.24
N PHE A 63 4.84 -4.32 -18.11
CA PHE A 63 4.81 -2.87 -17.89
C PHE A 63 6.20 -2.22 -17.88
N ALA A 64 7.23 -2.92 -18.37
CA ALA A 64 8.60 -2.40 -18.47
C ALA A 64 8.66 -1.05 -19.21
N GLY A 65 7.85 -0.88 -20.27
CA GLY A 65 7.76 0.39 -21.03
C GLY A 65 7.09 1.55 -20.29
N ARG A 66 6.51 1.33 -19.10
CA ARG A 66 5.84 2.36 -18.28
C ARG A 66 6.63 2.73 -17.03
N ASN A 67 7.94 2.50 -17.03
CA ASN A 67 8.83 2.77 -15.89
C ASN A 67 8.31 2.17 -14.58
N ILE A 68 7.90 0.91 -14.61
CA ILE A 68 7.43 0.23 -13.40
C ILE A 68 8.60 0.06 -12.42
N GLN A 69 8.39 0.52 -11.18
CA GLN A 69 9.35 0.38 -10.10
C GLN A 69 8.86 -0.64 -9.08
N LYS A 70 9.77 -1.51 -8.65
CA LYS A 70 9.51 -2.49 -7.61
C LYS A 70 9.99 -1.93 -6.27
N THR A 71 9.13 -1.95 -5.26
CA THR A 71 9.44 -1.52 -3.88
C THR A 71 8.71 -2.40 -2.87
N SER A 72 8.97 -2.22 -1.59
CA SER A 72 8.34 -2.96 -0.49
C SER A 72 7.92 -1.98 0.60
N PHE A 73 6.93 -2.32 1.41
CA PHE A 73 6.60 -1.51 2.59
C PHE A 73 7.73 -1.46 3.62
N LEU A 74 8.66 -2.42 3.57
CA LEU A 74 9.84 -2.48 4.43
C LEU A 74 11.01 -1.61 3.93
N ASP A 75 10.88 -0.99 2.75
CA ASP A 75 11.91 -0.17 2.13
C ASP A 75 11.90 1.26 2.70
N ASP A 76 13.02 1.72 3.28
CA ASP A 76 13.18 3.10 3.79
C ASP A 76 12.91 4.17 2.71
N SER A 77 13.09 3.81 1.43
CA SER A 77 12.83 4.67 0.29
C SER A 77 11.39 4.60 -0.24
N PHE A 78 10.53 3.73 0.31
CA PHE A 78 9.15 3.51 -0.14
C PHE A 78 8.36 4.81 -0.32
N ARG A 79 8.39 5.70 0.69
CA ARG A 79 7.66 6.98 0.65
C ARG A 79 8.14 7.88 -0.50
N LYS A 80 9.45 7.91 -0.76
CA LYS A 80 10.03 8.69 -1.86
C LYS A 80 9.66 8.09 -3.22
N ASN A 81 9.67 6.77 -3.33
CA ASN A 81 9.29 6.07 -4.57
C ASN A 81 7.81 6.26 -4.87
N LEU A 82 6.95 6.21 -3.85
CA LEU A 82 5.52 6.50 -3.96
C LEU A 82 5.25 7.94 -4.39
N GLU A 83 5.89 8.93 -3.75
CA GLU A 83 5.76 10.34 -4.12
C GLU A 83 6.20 10.59 -5.57
N SER A 84 7.33 10.00 -5.96
CA SER A 84 7.84 10.04 -7.34
C SER A 84 6.85 9.42 -8.33
N ALA A 85 6.28 8.25 -8.01
CA ALA A 85 5.29 7.58 -8.84
C ALA A 85 4.02 8.42 -9.03
N LEU A 86 3.51 9.06 -7.97
CA LEU A 86 2.36 9.96 -8.05
C LEU A 86 2.66 11.21 -8.87
N ARG A 87 3.88 11.77 -8.77
CA ARG A 87 4.28 12.98 -9.47
C ARG A 87 4.49 12.76 -10.97
N PHE A 88 5.10 11.64 -11.35
CA PHE A 88 5.51 11.36 -12.73
C PHE A 88 4.60 10.34 -13.44
N GLY A 89 3.64 9.77 -12.75
CA GLY A 89 2.74 8.74 -13.29
C GLY A 89 3.44 7.39 -13.51
N ASN A 90 4.54 7.13 -12.82
CA ASN A 90 5.23 5.84 -12.92
C ASN A 90 4.40 4.74 -12.26
N SER A 91 4.46 3.54 -12.82
CA SER A 91 3.81 2.38 -12.22
C SER A 91 4.63 1.88 -11.02
N LEU A 92 3.96 1.43 -9.96
CA LEU A 92 4.61 0.92 -8.76
C LEU A 92 4.10 -0.48 -8.45
N LEU A 93 5.03 -1.44 -8.31
CA LEU A 93 4.76 -2.78 -7.81
C LEU A 93 5.27 -2.85 -6.37
N VAL A 94 4.34 -2.90 -5.42
CA VAL A 94 4.65 -2.94 -3.99
C VAL A 94 4.55 -4.39 -3.49
N GLN A 95 5.60 -4.87 -2.86
CA GLN A 95 5.67 -6.19 -2.22
C GLN A 95 5.50 -6.11 -0.70
N ASP A 96 5.37 -7.29 -0.08
CA ASP A 96 5.29 -7.47 1.37
C ASP A 96 4.13 -6.68 1.99
N VAL A 97 2.97 -6.70 1.32
CA VAL A 97 1.74 -6.07 1.83
C VAL A 97 1.26 -6.74 3.13
N GLU A 98 1.71 -7.96 3.44
CA GLU A 98 1.46 -8.57 4.76
C GLU A 98 2.14 -7.80 5.90
N SER A 99 3.24 -7.09 5.60
CA SER A 99 3.88 -6.14 6.51
C SER A 99 3.28 -4.73 6.42
N TYR A 100 2.32 -4.51 5.51
CA TYR A 100 1.51 -3.31 5.50
C TYR A 100 0.51 -3.40 6.64
N ASP A 101 0.91 -2.86 7.76
CA ASP A 101 0.00 -2.70 8.87
C ASP A 101 -0.79 -1.40 8.65
N PRO A 102 -2.13 -1.42 8.48
CA PRO A 102 -2.94 -0.21 8.59
C PRO A 102 -2.74 0.45 9.97
N ILE A 103 -2.28 -0.33 10.95
CA ILE A 103 -1.87 0.04 12.31
C ILE A 103 -0.51 0.77 12.33
N LEU A 104 0.24 0.88 11.21
CA LEU A 104 1.45 1.71 11.13
C LEU A 104 1.17 3.18 10.79
N ASN A 105 -0.10 3.57 10.61
CA ASN A 105 -0.48 4.97 10.51
C ASN A 105 -0.74 5.76 11.83
N PRO A 106 -0.20 5.37 13.01
CA PRO A 106 0.24 6.28 14.07
C PRO A 106 1.49 7.06 13.66
N GLY A 107 2.29 6.52 12.73
CA GLY A 107 3.54 7.12 12.29
C GLY A 107 3.35 8.45 11.56
N GLU A 108 2.23 8.66 10.86
CA GLU A 108 1.98 9.93 10.17
C GLU A 108 1.77 11.08 11.16
N PHE A 109 0.98 10.88 12.21
CA PHE A 109 0.81 11.86 13.28
C PHE A 109 2.10 12.07 14.08
N ALA A 110 2.84 10.99 14.39
CA ALA A 110 4.11 11.08 15.10
C ALA A 110 5.20 11.81 14.28
N VAL A 111 5.30 11.53 12.98
CA VAL A 111 6.22 12.23 12.06
C VAL A 111 5.81 13.69 11.92
N ARG A 112 4.50 13.98 11.78
CA ARG A 112 3.99 15.35 11.68
C ARG A 112 4.24 16.14 12.96
N LEU A 113 4.04 15.55 14.13
CA LEU A 113 4.32 16.16 15.43
C LEU A 113 5.81 16.50 15.55
N ARG A 114 6.70 15.57 15.19
CA ARG A 114 8.15 15.79 15.22
C ARG A 114 8.61 16.90 14.26
N GLN A 115 7.95 17.04 13.11
CA GLN A 115 8.21 18.15 12.18
C GLN A 115 7.78 19.49 12.78
N LEU A 116 6.60 19.54 13.39
CA LEU A 116 6.08 20.75 14.04
C LEU A 116 6.94 21.16 15.25
N GLU A 117 7.42 20.22 16.05
CA GLU A 117 8.35 20.47 17.16
C GLU A 117 9.68 21.05 16.66
N LYS A 118 10.25 20.49 15.58
CA LYS A 118 11.46 21.04 14.96
C LYS A 118 11.24 22.46 14.43
N ALA A 119 10.10 22.73 13.81
CA ALA A 119 9.75 24.06 13.32
C ALA A 119 9.59 25.07 14.46
N LEU A 120 8.98 24.67 15.58
CA LEU A 120 8.83 25.49 16.78
C LEU A 120 10.20 25.84 17.38
N LEU A 121 11.08 24.84 17.52
CA LEU A 121 12.44 25.03 18.04
C LEU A 121 13.29 25.92 17.14
N ALA A 122 13.18 25.76 15.82
CA ALA A 122 13.86 26.61 14.85
C ALA A 122 13.39 28.07 14.96
N ALA A 123 12.07 28.30 14.99
CA ALA A 123 11.49 29.62 15.17
C ALA A 123 11.87 30.27 16.51
N LEU A 124 11.97 29.48 17.59
CA LEU A 124 12.41 29.96 18.91
C LEU A 124 13.91 30.34 18.93
N ASN A 125 14.75 29.57 18.23
CA ASN A 125 16.19 29.81 18.18
C ASN A 125 16.54 31.03 17.31
N GLU A 126 15.86 31.21 16.19
CA GLU A 126 16.05 32.35 15.28
C GLU A 126 15.57 33.67 15.89
N SER A 127 14.58 33.60 16.79
CA SER A 127 13.92 34.77 17.36
C SER A 127 14.57 35.29 18.65
N LYS A 128 15.54 34.57 19.25
CA LYS A 128 16.29 34.98 20.46
C LYS A 128 16.95 36.37 20.41
N GLY A 129 17.09 37.00 19.25
CA GLY A 129 17.60 38.36 19.08
C GLY A 129 16.58 39.43 18.62
N LYS A 130 15.33 39.04 18.30
CA LYS A 130 14.29 39.91 17.69
C LYS A 130 12.86 39.70 18.24
N ILE A 131 12.67 38.84 19.25
CA ILE A 131 11.35 38.40 19.75
C ILE A 131 10.38 39.53 20.12
N LEU A 132 10.89 40.66 20.63
CA LEU A 132 10.04 41.73 21.15
C LEU A 132 9.53 42.67 20.05
N ASP A 133 10.17 42.71 18.89
CA ASP A 133 9.88 43.71 17.84
C ASP A 133 9.02 43.17 16.69
N ASP A 134 8.85 41.84 16.60
CA ASP A 134 8.26 41.20 15.43
C ASP A 134 6.95 40.46 15.77
N ASN A 135 5.83 41.20 15.78
CA ASN A 135 4.48 40.66 16.01
C ASN A 135 4.12 39.50 15.05
N SER A 136 4.79 39.38 13.90
CA SER A 136 4.64 38.27 12.95
C SER A 136 5.15 36.93 13.49
N VAL A 137 6.24 36.95 14.28
CA VAL A 137 6.86 35.74 14.86
C VAL A 137 5.96 35.14 15.93
N ILE A 138 5.33 35.98 16.76
CA ILE A 138 4.39 35.56 17.81
C ILE A 138 3.18 34.85 17.19
N GLY A 139 2.59 35.40 16.12
CA GLY A 139 1.47 34.76 15.42
C GLY A 139 1.84 33.43 14.77
N THR A 140 3.08 33.29 14.30
CA THR A 140 3.58 32.03 13.71
C THR A 140 3.81 30.97 14.79
N LEU A 141 4.38 31.35 15.94
CA LEU A 141 4.57 30.48 17.11
C LEU A 141 3.23 29.99 17.67
N GLU A 142 2.23 30.88 17.74
CA GLU A 142 0.89 30.53 18.23
C GLU A 142 0.18 29.55 17.29
N LYS A 143 0.27 29.76 15.97
CA LYS A 143 -0.23 28.81 14.96
C LYS A 143 0.45 27.44 15.07
N LEU A 144 1.79 27.40 15.10
CA LEU A 144 2.55 26.15 15.21
C LEU A 144 2.22 25.39 16.50
N LYS A 145 2.07 26.10 17.62
CA LYS A 145 1.69 25.51 18.91
C LYS A 145 0.29 24.90 18.85
N ASN A 146 -0.67 25.59 18.26
CA ASN A 146 -2.04 25.10 18.14
C ASN A 146 -2.10 23.86 17.22
N GLU A 147 -1.46 23.90 16.06
CA GLU A 147 -1.37 22.75 15.15
C GLU A 147 -0.70 21.54 15.82
N ALA A 148 0.41 21.73 16.54
CA ALA A 148 1.09 20.65 17.26
C ALA A 148 0.19 20.03 18.34
N SER A 149 -0.55 20.86 19.08
CA SER A 149 -1.50 20.39 20.09
C SER A 149 -2.66 19.59 19.49
N GLU A 150 -3.18 19.97 18.32
CA GLU A 150 -4.25 19.23 17.65
C GLU A 150 -3.78 17.88 17.13
N VAL A 151 -2.60 17.84 16.51
CA VAL A 151 -1.97 16.61 16.01
C VAL A 151 -1.68 15.64 17.16
N ALA A 152 -1.16 16.14 18.28
CA ALA A 152 -0.89 15.32 19.47
C ALA A 152 -2.16 14.68 20.06
N LYS A 153 -3.29 15.41 20.08
CA LYS A 153 -4.58 14.85 20.54
C LYS A 153 -5.07 13.73 19.64
N LYS A 154 -5.03 13.94 18.31
CA LYS A 154 -5.45 12.92 17.33
C LYS A 154 -4.56 11.67 17.37
N ALA A 155 -3.25 11.85 17.59
CA ALA A 155 -2.32 10.74 17.77
C ALA A 155 -2.71 9.88 18.99
N ALA A 156 -2.92 10.52 20.14
CA ALA A 156 -3.26 9.81 21.38
C ALA A 156 -4.62 9.08 21.31
N GLU A 157 -5.57 9.60 20.55
CA GLU A 157 -6.86 8.94 20.33
C GLU A 157 -6.72 7.73 19.39
N THR A 158 -5.87 7.85 18.37
CA THR A 158 -5.52 6.73 17.48
C THR A 158 -4.84 5.61 18.27
N ASP A 159 -3.87 5.92 19.15
CA ASP A 159 -3.17 4.93 19.97
C ASP A 159 -4.12 4.12 20.87
N LYS A 160 -5.18 4.75 21.40
CA LYS A 160 -6.21 4.06 22.18
C LYS A 160 -7.02 3.08 21.34
N VAL A 161 -7.47 3.52 20.17
CA VAL A 161 -8.19 2.66 19.22
C VAL A 161 -7.31 1.48 18.80
N MET A 162 -6.01 1.72 18.62
CA MET A 162 -5.05 0.67 18.29
C MET A 162 -4.93 -0.39 19.38
N ALA A 163 -4.81 0.01 20.64
CA ALA A 163 -4.77 -0.92 21.77
C ALA A 163 -6.05 -1.79 21.87
N GLU A 164 -7.21 -1.21 21.58
CA GLU A 164 -8.48 -1.96 21.55
C GLU A 164 -8.52 -2.95 20.39
N VAL A 165 -8.13 -2.53 19.19
CA VAL A 165 -8.07 -3.39 17.99
C VAL A 165 -7.08 -4.54 18.19
N GLU A 166 -5.91 -4.30 18.77
CA GLU A 166 -4.90 -5.32 19.04
C GLU A 166 -5.41 -6.33 20.08
N THR A 167 -6.11 -5.85 21.11
CA THR A 167 -6.76 -6.71 22.11
C THR A 167 -7.80 -7.63 21.47
N VAL A 168 -8.67 -7.09 20.61
CA VAL A 168 -9.69 -7.87 19.92
C VAL A 168 -9.05 -8.84 18.93
N SER A 169 -8.08 -8.38 18.13
CA SER A 169 -7.40 -9.20 17.13
C SER A 169 -6.66 -10.37 17.77
N GLY A 170 -6.02 -10.15 18.93
CA GLY A 170 -5.36 -11.21 19.70
C GLY A 170 -6.31 -12.35 20.14
N GLN A 171 -7.59 -12.05 20.36
CA GLN A 171 -8.60 -13.08 20.69
C GLN A 171 -8.90 -14.00 19.51
N TYR A 172 -8.95 -13.44 18.29
CA TYR A 172 -9.26 -14.19 17.07
C TYR A 172 -8.04 -14.83 16.42
N GLN A 173 -6.82 -14.46 16.82
CA GLN A 173 -5.59 -14.87 16.17
C GLN A 173 -5.41 -16.39 16.15
N ARG A 174 -5.76 -17.10 17.24
CA ARG A 174 -5.70 -18.56 17.29
C ARG A 174 -6.71 -19.22 16.35
N LEU A 175 -7.91 -18.67 16.26
CA LEU A 175 -8.96 -19.17 15.37
C LEU A 175 -8.58 -18.93 13.91
N ALA A 176 -8.08 -17.74 13.57
CA ALA A 176 -7.62 -17.40 12.24
C ALA A 176 -6.46 -18.32 11.79
N ALA A 177 -5.49 -18.57 12.67
CA ALA A 177 -4.40 -19.51 12.40
C ALA A 177 -4.90 -20.94 12.15
N ALA A 178 -5.86 -21.41 12.95
CA ALA A 178 -6.46 -22.73 12.76
C ALA A 178 -7.23 -22.82 11.42
N CYS A 179 -8.04 -21.82 11.07
CA CYS A 179 -8.74 -21.77 9.79
C CYS A 179 -7.78 -21.74 8.60
N SER A 180 -6.66 -21.01 8.72
CA SER A 180 -5.61 -20.97 7.70
C SER A 180 -4.96 -22.35 7.51
N GLN A 181 -4.64 -23.06 8.61
CA GLN A 181 -4.09 -24.41 8.53
C GLN A 181 -5.07 -25.40 7.87
N ILE A 182 -6.36 -25.32 8.21
CA ILE A 182 -7.41 -26.15 7.59
C ILE A 182 -7.50 -25.87 6.08
N TYR A 183 -7.48 -24.59 5.69
CA TYR A 183 -7.50 -24.21 4.28
C TYR A 183 -6.30 -24.80 3.52
N HIS A 184 -5.08 -24.64 4.05
CA HIS A 184 -3.88 -25.17 3.42
C HIS A 184 -3.89 -26.70 3.32
N THR A 185 -4.41 -27.40 4.33
CA THR A 185 -4.55 -28.87 4.26
C THR A 185 -5.59 -29.31 3.24
N LEU A 186 -6.71 -28.60 3.12
CA LEU A 186 -7.71 -28.85 2.06
C LEU A 186 -7.14 -28.58 0.66
N GLN A 187 -6.34 -27.53 0.52
CA GLN A 187 -5.67 -27.20 -0.74
C GLN A 187 -4.68 -28.30 -1.14
N GLN A 188 -3.85 -28.77 -0.20
CA GLN A 188 -2.93 -29.88 -0.42
C GLN A 188 -3.65 -31.18 -0.81
N LEU A 189 -4.83 -31.45 -0.22
CA LEU A 189 -5.64 -32.61 -0.59
C LEU A 189 -6.19 -32.52 -2.02
N ASN A 190 -6.51 -31.30 -2.49
CA ASN A 190 -6.97 -31.05 -3.85
C ASN A 190 -5.87 -31.20 -4.91
N GLU A 191 -4.59 -31.17 -4.50
CA GLU A 191 -3.45 -31.40 -5.41
C GLU A 191 -3.09 -32.89 -5.55
N VAL A 192 -3.63 -33.75 -4.67
CA VAL A 192 -3.36 -35.21 -4.65
C VAL A 192 -4.51 -36.04 -5.25
N CYS A 193 -5.72 -35.48 -5.36
CA CYS A 193 -6.86 -36.09 -6.07
C CYS A 193 -6.89 -35.67 -7.55
#